data_AF-A0A8C0R7B7-F1
#
_entry.id   AF-A0A8C0R7B7-F1
#
_cell.length_a   1.000
_cell.length_b   1.000
_cell.length_c   1.000
_cell.angle_alpha   90.00
_cell.angle_beta   90.00
_cell.angle_gamma   90.00
#
_symmetry.space_group_name_H-M   'P 1'
#
loop_
_entity.id
_entity.type
_entity.pdbx_description
1 polymer ?
#
loop_
_entity_poly.entity_id
_entity_poly.type
_entity_poly.pdbx_seq_one_letter_code
_entity_poly.pdbx_strand_id
1 'polypeptide(L)'
;AGTRAVALVMPRGLAAFLLGLLVAGVGSPPEAAGQANRCDKKSLLTIRTECQSCSLNLGINCPDGYTKVTNGSMGVRDCRYAFDIRKYSLYLPGCRHICRKDHVQPQCCPGHWGPNCMECPGGARSPCSGRGSCAEGMEGNGRCSCQDGFGGTACEACAHDNLFGPNCSAVCSCVHGVCNSGIDGDGSCECYSAYTGSHCDQPIPECADLLCPENSRCSPSSQDETKLECKCLPNYQGDGHYCKPINPCLQAVCHPHARCTYLGPNRHSCTCQEGYHGDGQVCLPVDHCQTNYGNCSTESTVCIYDGPGQSHCECKEHYHNYMPGVGCSMADVCESKNPCHRNANCSTIAPGQPNSQTFYHPLRKSEYSALNTCPPLYLKG
;
A
#
# COMPACT_ATOMS: atom_id res chain seq x y z
N ALA A 1 69.75 -9.79 -8.24
CA ALA A 1 70.98 -9.32 -8.93
C ALA A 1 70.97 -9.86 -10.36
N GLY A 2 71.21 -9.01 -11.36
CA GLY A 2 71.54 -9.46 -12.72
C GLY A 2 70.50 -9.21 -13.81
N THR A 3 70.30 -7.95 -14.16
CA THR A 3 69.77 -7.47 -15.46
C THR A 3 70.63 -7.95 -16.64
N ARG A 4 70.00 -8.36 -17.75
CA ARG A 4 70.58 -8.23 -19.10
C ARG A 4 69.50 -7.87 -20.12
N ALA A 5 69.82 -6.85 -20.90
CA ALA A 5 69.00 -6.18 -21.89
C ALA A 5 69.38 -6.63 -23.32
N VAL A 6 68.34 -6.72 -24.16
CA VAL A 6 68.23 -6.24 -25.57
C VAL A 6 69.23 -6.75 -26.61
N ALA A 7 68.71 -7.38 -27.67
CA ALA A 7 68.67 -6.85 -29.04
C ALA A 7 68.33 -7.94 -30.07
N LEU A 8 67.28 -7.73 -30.88
CA LEU A 8 67.19 -8.33 -32.21
C LEU A 8 66.46 -7.36 -33.14
N VAL A 9 67.06 -7.19 -34.32
CA VAL A 9 66.87 -6.13 -35.31
C VAL A 9 66.10 -6.69 -36.52
N MET A 10 65.43 -5.78 -37.25
CA MET A 10 65.00 -5.81 -38.67
C MET A 10 63.48 -6.02 -38.92
N PRO A 11 62.90 -5.53 -40.05
CA PRO A 11 63.36 -4.51 -41.00
C PRO A 11 62.33 -3.39 -41.31
N ARG A 12 62.81 -2.48 -42.15
CA ARG A 12 62.17 -1.29 -42.73
C ARG A 12 61.06 -1.62 -43.73
N GLY A 13 60.05 -0.75 -43.77
CA GLY A 13 59.52 -0.20 -45.02
C GLY A 13 58.08 -0.57 -45.36
N LEU A 14 57.15 0.34 -45.07
CA LEU A 14 56.08 0.77 -45.99
C LEU A 14 55.45 2.05 -45.41
N ALA A 15 55.68 3.15 -46.11
CA ALA A 15 55.15 4.47 -45.78
C ALA A 15 53.67 4.53 -46.15
N ALA A 16 52.81 4.79 -45.17
CA ALA A 16 51.42 5.18 -45.39
C ALA A 16 51.23 6.59 -44.83
N PHE A 17 51.02 7.55 -45.74
CA PHE A 17 50.54 8.89 -45.46
C PHE A 17 49.18 8.81 -44.76
N LEU A 18 49.09 9.25 -43.50
CA LEU A 18 47.83 9.62 -42.87
C LEU A 18 47.98 11.00 -42.25
N LEU A 19 47.22 11.94 -42.81
CA LEU A 19 47.07 13.31 -42.34
C LEU A 19 46.63 13.32 -40.87
N GLY A 20 47.48 13.87 -40.00
CA GLY A 20 47.10 14.24 -38.64
C GLY A 20 46.21 15.48 -38.67
N LEU A 21 44.90 15.28 -38.52
CA LEU A 21 43.97 16.34 -38.11
C LEU A 21 44.04 16.45 -36.58
N LEU A 22 44.77 17.47 -36.12
CA LEU A 22 44.68 18.00 -34.75
C LEU A 22 43.27 18.53 -34.53
N VAL A 23 42.37 17.68 -34.03
CA VAL A 23 41.15 18.17 -33.39
C VAL A 23 41.57 18.65 -32.01
N ALA A 24 41.73 19.97 -31.87
CA ALA A 24 41.75 20.62 -30.58
C ALA A 24 40.41 20.31 -29.90
N GLY A 25 40.43 19.32 -28.99
CA GLY A 25 39.35 19.13 -28.03
C GLY A 25 39.23 20.41 -27.23
N VAL A 26 38.14 21.15 -27.45
CA VAL A 26 37.76 22.27 -26.59
C VAL A 26 37.47 21.66 -25.23
N GLY A 27 38.45 21.75 -24.33
CA GLY A 27 38.25 21.48 -22.91
C GLY A 27 37.18 22.43 -22.40
N SER A 28 36.04 21.88 -21.98
CA SER A 28 35.06 22.60 -21.18
C SER A 28 35.76 23.19 -19.95
N PRO A 29 35.44 24.43 -19.55
CA PRO A 29 36.02 25.01 -18.33
C PRO A 29 35.65 24.14 -17.12
N PRO A 30 36.49 24.09 -16.07
CA PRO A 30 36.19 23.34 -14.87
C PRO A 30 34.94 23.94 -14.23
N GLU A 31 33.85 23.17 -14.19
CA GLU A 31 32.71 23.52 -13.36
C GLU A 31 33.18 23.57 -11.92
N ALA A 32 33.00 24.75 -11.31
CA ALA A 32 33.20 24.98 -9.90
C ALA A 32 32.46 23.91 -9.09
N ALA A 33 33.12 23.40 -8.05
CA ALA A 33 32.61 22.38 -7.15
C ALA A 33 31.18 22.70 -6.65
N GLY A 34 30.20 22.15 -7.34
CA GLY A 34 28.79 22.09 -6.98
C GLY A 34 28.35 20.64 -7.21
N GLN A 35 27.67 20.07 -6.21
CA GLN A 35 27.12 18.71 -6.14
C GLN A 35 27.17 17.94 -7.47
N ALA A 36 28.09 16.97 -7.60
CA ALA A 36 28.42 16.26 -8.86
C ALA A 36 27.27 15.49 -9.55
N ASN A 37 26.04 15.55 -9.02
CA ASN A 37 24.88 14.77 -9.43
C ASN A 37 23.72 15.66 -9.96
N ARG A 38 23.95 16.97 -10.06
CA ARG A 38 22.98 17.97 -10.53
C ARG A 38 23.30 18.38 -11.97
N CYS A 39 22.31 18.27 -12.85
CA CYS A 39 22.41 18.61 -14.27
C CYS A 39 21.38 19.68 -14.64
N ASP A 40 21.32 20.74 -13.83
CA ASP A 40 20.33 21.80 -13.95
C ASP A 40 20.38 22.48 -15.32
N LYS A 41 19.22 22.60 -15.98
CA LYS A 41 19.14 23.18 -17.32
C LYS A 41 19.04 24.69 -17.24
N LYS A 42 20.07 25.38 -17.75
CA LYS A 42 20.10 26.85 -17.85
C LYS A 42 19.36 27.30 -19.11
N SER A 43 18.43 28.24 -18.94
CA SER A 43 17.64 28.83 -20.02
C SER A 43 17.58 30.34 -19.83
N LEU A 44 17.51 31.09 -20.94
CA LEU A 44 17.40 32.53 -20.89
C LEU A 44 15.96 32.95 -21.19
N LEU A 45 15.26 33.46 -20.19
CA LEU A 45 13.93 34.03 -20.38
C LEU A 45 14.08 35.45 -20.92
N THR A 46 13.54 35.67 -22.11
CA THR A 46 13.49 37.00 -22.73
C THR A 46 12.05 37.46 -22.84
N ILE A 47 11.75 38.60 -22.23
CA ILE A 47 10.45 39.26 -22.32
C ILE A 47 10.63 40.66 -22.91
N ARG A 48 9.53 41.25 -23.36
CA ARG A 48 9.50 42.63 -23.83
C ARG A 48 8.53 43.43 -22.97
N THR A 49 8.88 44.66 -22.65
CA THR A 49 7.95 45.56 -21.94
C THR A 49 6.76 45.91 -22.82
N GLU A 50 5.71 46.46 -22.21
CA GLU A 50 4.60 47.06 -22.94
C GLU A 50 5.09 48.12 -23.94
N CYS A 51 4.39 48.21 -25.06
CA CYS A 51 4.73 49.19 -26.09
C CYS A 51 4.26 50.58 -25.69
N GLN A 52 5.15 51.58 -25.75
CA GLN A 52 4.83 52.95 -25.40
C GLN A 52 5.41 53.94 -26.42
N SER A 53 5.05 55.22 -26.28
CA SER A 53 5.74 56.29 -27.00
C SER A 53 7.25 56.22 -26.72
N CYS A 54 8.06 56.26 -27.77
CA CYS A 54 9.52 56.14 -27.65
C CYS A 54 10.12 57.19 -26.70
N SER A 55 9.55 58.40 -26.67
CA SER A 55 9.99 59.49 -25.79
C SER A 55 9.77 59.19 -24.30
N LEU A 56 8.76 58.39 -23.97
CA LEU A 56 8.43 58.00 -22.59
C LEU A 56 9.08 56.67 -22.20
N ASN A 57 9.47 55.86 -23.19
CA ASN A 57 10.02 54.54 -22.95
C ASN A 57 11.40 54.58 -22.26
N LEU A 58 12.17 55.69 -22.37
CA LEU A 58 13.52 55.81 -21.81
C LEU A 58 13.60 55.50 -20.29
N GLY A 59 12.58 55.91 -19.53
CA GLY A 59 12.48 55.70 -18.08
C GLY A 59 11.85 54.37 -17.64
N ILE A 60 11.43 53.51 -18.57
CA ILE A 60 10.76 52.25 -18.24
C ILE A 60 11.78 51.19 -17.83
N ASN A 61 11.58 50.59 -16.65
CA ASN A 61 12.41 49.51 -16.13
C ASN A 61 11.84 48.14 -16.50
N CYS A 62 12.73 47.14 -16.52
CA CYS A 62 12.30 45.75 -16.62
C CYS A 62 11.68 45.27 -15.29
N PRO A 63 10.81 44.25 -15.32
CA PRO A 63 10.28 43.63 -14.11
C PRO A 63 11.37 43.08 -13.18
N ASP A 64 11.04 42.89 -11.91
CA ASP A 64 12.00 42.47 -10.89
C ASP A 64 12.75 41.18 -11.25
N GLY A 65 14.06 41.23 -11.09
CA GLY A 65 14.97 40.14 -11.45
C GLY A 65 15.25 40.00 -12.95
N TYR A 66 14.68 40.84 -13.82
CA TYR A 66 15.08 40.94 -15.22
C TYR A 66 16.08 42.08 -15.44
N THR A 67 17.09 41.81 -16.25
CA THR A 67 18.07 42.80 -16.68
C THR A 67 17.64 43.44 -18.00
N LYS A 68 17.73 44.77 -18.07
CA LYS A 68 17.41 45.54 -19.28
C LYS A 68 18.53 45.40 -20.31
N VAL A 69 18.24 44.77 -21.44
CA VAL A 69 19.20 44.57 -22.54
C VAL A 69 19.42 45.86 -23.31
N THR A 70 18.33 46.55 -23.63
CA THR A 70 18.33 47.84 -24.34
C THR A 70 18.48 49.00 -23.34
N ASN A 71 19.50 48.95 -22.48
CA ASN A 71 19.77 50.00 -21.50
C ASN A 71 20.49 51.18 -22.18
N GLY A 72 20.15 52.42 -21.81
CA GLY A 72 20.74 53.63 -22.41
C GLY A 72 20.25 53.97 -23.82
N SER A 73 19.25 53.27 -24.36
CA SER A 73 18.54 53.64 -25.60
C SER A 73 17.04 53.80 -25.35
N MET A 74 16.30 54.33 -26.32
CA MET A 74 14.83 54.48 -26.24
C MET A 74 14.09 53.14 -26.41
N GLY A 75 14.81 52.01 -26.47
CA GLY A 75 14.26 50.68 -26.74
C GLY A 75 14.20 50.33 -28.22
N VAL A 76 13.63 49.17 -28.54
CA VAL A 76 13.46 48.74 -29.93
C VAL A 76 12.15 49.31 -30.46
N ARG A 77 12.21 49.97 -31.63
CA ARG A 77 11.05 50.51 -32.33
C ARG A 77 10.41 49.45 -33.25
N ASP A 78 9.92 48.38 -32.65
CA ASP A 78 9.32 47.23 -33.35
C ASP A 78 7.85 46.99 -32.96
N CYS A 79 7.20 47.98 -32.36
CA CYS A 79 5.83 47.86 -31.88
C CYS A 79 4.98 49.11 -32.17
N ARG A 80 3.67 49.00 -31.96
CA ARG A 80 2.73 50.13 -32.01
C ARG A 80 1.93 50.18 -30.72
N TYR A 81 1.69 51.38 -30.21
CA TYR A 81 0.87 51.60 -29.01
C TYR A 81 -0.42 52.32 -29.39
N ALA A 82 -1.49 52.05 -28.64
CA ALA A 82 -2.78 52.69 -28.83
C ALA A 82 -2.76 54.08 -28.18
N PHE A 83 -3.26 55.07 -28.91
CA PHE A 83 -3.52 56.43 -28.44
C PHE A 83 -5.00 56.74 -28.66
N ASP A 84 -5.77 56.79 -27.57
CA ASP A 84 -7.21 56.94 -27.63
C ASP A 84 -7.63 58.42 -27.62
N ILE A 85 -8.36 58.83 -28.66
CA ILE A 85 -8.96 60.16 -28.78
C ILE A 85 -10.49 60.01 -28.83
N ARG A 86 -11.14 60.27 -27.70
CA ARG A 86 -12.60 60.15 -27.50
C ARG A 86 -13.14 58.74 -27.84
N LYS A 87 -13.65 58.51 -29.06
CA LYS A 87 -14.21 57.21 -29.53
C LYS A 87 -13.31 56.47 -30.52
N TYR A 88 -12.13 57.01 -30.84
CA TYR A 88 -11.23 56.44 -31.84
C TYR A 88 -9.88 56.07 -31.21
N SER A 89 -9.39 54.87 -31.52
CA SER A 89 -8.04 54.41 -31.13
C SER A 89 -7.10 54.51 -32.31
N LEU A 90 -6.06 55.34 -32.19
CA LEU A 90 -5.01 55.46 -33.20
C LEU A 90 -3.80 54.63 -32.80
N TYR A 91 -3.22 53.88 -33.73
CA TYR A 91 -2.03 53.05 -33.48
C TYR A 91 -0.77 53.72 -34.01
N LEU A 92 -0.02 54.31 -33.10
CA LEU A 92 1.20 55.04 -33.41
C LEU A 92 2.44 54.15 -33.22
N PRO A 93 3.52 54.37 -34.01
CA PRO A 93 4.79 53.67 -33.79
C PRO A 93 5.31 53.91 -32.37
N GLY A 94 5.64 52.82 -31.67
CA GLY A 94 6.13 52.84 -30.30
C GLY A 94 7.44 52.09 -30.14
N CYS A 95 8.00 52.18 -28.93
CA CYS A 95 9.17 51.47 -28.52
C CYS A 95 8.86 50.59 -27.29
N ARG A 96 9.61 49.49 -27.17
CA ARG A 96 9.61 48.61 -26.00
C ARG A 96 11.01 48.15 -25.68
N HIS A 97 11.26 47.82 -24.42
CA HIS A 97 12.54 47.31 -23.96
C HIS A 97 12.58 45.78 -23.98
N ILE A 98 13.75 45.24 -24.30
CA ILE A 98 14.03 43.81 -24.18
C ILE A 98 14.63 43.57 -22.80
N CYS A 99 14.04 42.64 -22.07
CA CYS A 99 14.39 42.27 -20.71
C CYS A 99 14.78 40.79 -20.67
N ARG A 100 15.90 40.47 -20.01
CA ARG A 100 16.41 39.09 -19.95
C ARG A 100 16.66 38.65 -18.50
N LYS A 101 16.35 37.39 -18.20
CA LYS A 101 16.59 36.77 -16.90
C LYS A 101 17.08 35.34 -17.11
N ASP A 102 18.12 34.96 -16.39
CA ASP A 102 18.56 33.57 -16.35
C ASP A 102 17.58 32.76 -15.51
N HIS A 103 17.09 31.66 -16.08
CA HIS A 103 16.22 30.71 -15.41
C HIS A 103 16.88 29.34 -15.39
N VAL A 104 17.07 28.82 -14.18
CA VAL A 104 17.67 27.51 -13.93
C VAL A 104 16.56 26.55 -13.57
N GLN A 105 16.32 25.55 -14.43
CA GLN A 105 15.38 24.48 -14.12
C GLN A 105 16.13 23.36 -13.39
N PRO A 106 15.74 23.01 -12.15
CA PRO A 106 16.43 21.99 -11.38
C PRO A 106 16.23 20.61 -12.01
N GLN A 107 17.32 19.87 -12.22
CA GLN A 107 17.29 18.55 -12.82
C GLN A 107 18.43 17.67 -12.29
N CYS A 108 18.14 16.40 -12.05
CA CYS A 108 19.17 15.42 -11.75
C CYS A 108 19.87 14.93 -13.02
N CYS A 109 21.14 14.57 -12.87
CA CYS A 109 21.85 13.85 -13.93
C CYS A 109 21.25 12.44 -14.13
N PRO A 110 21.41 11.80 -15.30
CA PRO A 110 20.93 10.45 -15.54
C PRO A 110 21.38 9.47 -14.44
N GLY A 111 20.50 8.56 -14.06
CA GLY A 111 20.74 7.58 -12.98
C GLY A 111 20.65 8.17 -11.57
N HIS A 112 20.06 9.36 -11.40
CA HIS A 112 19.86 10.00 -10.10
C HIS A 112 18.43 10.48 -9.91
N TRP A 113 17.98 10.53 -8.66
CA TRP A 113 16.58 10.77 -8.32
C TRP A 113 16.37 11.61 -7.06
N GLY A 114 15.17 12.17 -6.95
CA GLY A 114 14.72 12.96 -5.81
C GLY A 114 15.32 14.37 -5.75
N PRO A 115 14.94 15.17 -4.74
CA PRO A 115 15.34 16.57 -4.63
C PRO A 115 16.85 16.75 -4.41
N ASN A 116 17.51 15.75 -3.83
CA ASN A 116 18.95 15.74 -3.56
C ASN A 116 19.78 15.03 -4.65
N CYS A 117 19.14 14.53 -5.71
CA CYS A 117 19.78 13.74 -6.77
C CYS A 117 20.65 12.60 -6.21
N MET A 118 20.00 11.74 -5.43
CA MET A 118 20.59 10.51 -4.93
C MET A 118 20.78 9.52 -6.07
N GLU A 119 21.82 8.69 -5.97
CA GLU A 119 22.11 7.67 -6.98
C GLU A 119 21.03 6.58 -7.00
N CYS A 120 20.69 6.08 -8.18
CA CYS A 120 19.81 4.92 -8.33
C CYS A 120 20.46 3.65 -7.76
N PRO A 121 19.68 2.70 -7.22
CA PRO A 121 20.19 1.39 -6.82
C PRO A 121 20.93 0.71 -7.98
N GLY A 122 22.07 0.07 -7.72
CA GLY A 122 22.95 -0.49 -8.77
C GLY A 122 23.91 0.52 -9.42
N GLY A 123 23.81 1.80 -9.05
CA GLY A 123 24.70 2.89 -9.47
C GLY A 123 24.14 3.73 -10.63
N ALA A 124 24.62 4.96 -10.77
CA ALA A 124 24.17 5.90 -11.81
C ALA A 124 24.58 5.46 -13.22
N ARG A 125 25.70 4.72 -13.32
CA ARG A 125 26.20 4.20 -14.60
C ARG A 125 25.40 3.00 -15.10
N SER A 126 24.93 2.16 -14.18
CA SER A 126 24.14 0.96 -14.47
C SER A 126 22.94 0.88 -13.54
N PRO A 127 21.95 1.80 -13.66
CA PRO A 127 20.80 1.82 -12.77
C PRO A 127 20.09 0.46 -12.78
N CYS A 128 19.67 0.02 -11.60
CA CYS A 128 19.04 -1.28 -11.39
C CYS A 128 19.92 -2.44 -11.90
N SER A 129 21.22 -2.35 -11.62
CA SER A 129 22.25 -3.32 -12.03
C SER A 129 22.29 -3.59 -13.54
N GLY A 130 21.75 -2.67 -14.36
CA GLY A 130 21.59 -2.84 -15.81
C GLY A 130 20.49 -3.82 -16.22
N ARG A 131 19.65 -4.27 -15.28
CA ARG A 131 18.62 -5.31 -15.45
C ARG A 131 17.22 -4.79 -15.11
N GLY A 132 17.02 -3.49 -15.25
CA GLY A 132 15.76 -2.82 -14.95
C GLY A 132 15.79 -1.34 -15.31
N SER A 133 14.74 -0.63 -14.90
CA SER A 133 14.62 0.82 -15.07
C SER A 133 14.39 1.49 -13.72
N CYS A 134 15.15 2.55 -13.45
CA CYS A 134 15.03 3.33 -12.21
C CYS A 134 14.02 4.46 -12.41
N ALA A 135 13.17 4.71 -11.41
CA ALA A 135 12.36 5.93 -11.31
C ALA A 135 13.26 7.13 -10.99
N GLU A 136 13.95 7.62 -12.01
CA GLU A 136 14.90 8.73 -11.95
C GLU A 136 14.25 10.12 -12.04
N GLY A 137 15.05 11.18 -11.83
CA GLY A 137 14.62 12.57 -11.91
C GLY A 137 14.12 13.17 -10.60
N MET A 138 13.76 14.45 -10.63
CA MET A 138 13.42 15.25 -9.44
C MET A 138 12.20 14.73 -8.66
N GLU A 139 11.22 14.17 -9.39
CA GLU A 139 10.00 13.56 -8.83
C GLU A 139 10.14 12.03 -8.68
N GLY A 140 11.24 11.47 -9.18
CA GLY A 140 11.56 10.06 -9.04
C GLY A 140 11.78 9.67 -7.58
N ASN A 141 11.48 8.41 -7.26
CA ASN A 141 11.64 7.84 -5.92
C ASN A 141 12.75 6.75 -5.86
N GLY A 142 13.51 6.59 -6.95
CA GLY A 142 14.62 5.63 -7.01
C GLY A 142 14.21 4.17 -7.08
N ARG A 143 12.91 3.86 -7.15
CA ARG A 143 12.44 2.49 -7.24
C ARG A 143 12.88 1.87 -8.57
N CYS A 144 13.46 0.68 -8.49
CA CYS A 144 13.78 -0.14 -9.64
C CYS A 144 12.57 -0.96 -10.08
N SER A 145 12.30 -0.95 -11.39
CA SER A 145 11.38 -1.88 -12.06
C SER A 145 12.22 -2.89 -12.82
N CYS A 146 12.28 -4.11 -12.31
CA CYS A 146 13.16 -5.16 -12.85
C CYS A 146 12.58 -5.81 -14.11
N GLN A 147 13.48 -6.27 -14.98
CA GLN A 147 13.15 -7.11 -16.12
C GLN A 147 12.65 -8.48 -15.64
N ASP A 148 11.89 -9.17 -16.50
CA ASP A 148 11.37 -10.51 -16.18
C ASP A 148 12.49 -11.47 -15.78
N GLY A 149 12.29 -12.20 -14.69
CA GLY A 149 13.27 -13.14 -14.13
C GLY A 149 14.26 -12.52 -13.14
N PHE A 150 14.29 -11.20 -12.96
CA PHE A 150 15.13 -10.52 -11.97
C PHE A 150 14.31 -9.93 -10.82
N GLY A 151 14.93 -9.88 -9.65
CA GLY A 151 14.35 -9.36 -8.42
C GLY A 151 15.41 -8.68 -7.55
N GLY A 152 14.97 -8.22 -6.38
CA GLY A 152 15.79 -7.40 -5.48
C GLY A 152 15.53 -5.90 -5.65
N THR A 153 16.23 -5.11 -4.85
CA THR A 153 15.99 -3.65 -4.78
C THR A 153 16.69 -2.88 -5.91
N ALA A 154 17.73 -3.49 -6.47
CA ALA A 154 18.55 -3.04 -7.58
C ALA A 154 18.54 -4.05 -8.74
N CYS A 155 17.59 -4.99 -8.79
CA CYS A 155 17.55 -6.08 -9.79
C CYS A 155 18.84 -6.92 -9.80
N GLU A 156 19.41 -7.10 -8.62
CA GLU A 156 20.70 -7.75 -8.34
C GLU A 156 20.59 -9.25 -8.13
N ALA A 157 19.37 -9.79 -8.04
CA ALA A 157 19.10 -11.20 -7.80
C ALA A 157 18.15 -11.77 -8.86
N CYS A 158 18.03 -13.10 -8.90
CA CYS A 158 16.94 -13.73 -9.64
C CYS A 158 15.60 -13.50 -8.92
N ALA A 159 14.51 -13.42 -9.67
CA ALA A 159 13.16 -13.21 -9.13
C ALA A 159 12.67 -14.42 -8.30
N HIS A 160 13.20 -15.61 -8.60
CA HIS A 160 12.87 -16.86 -7.91
C HIS A 160 14.13 -17.59 -7.48
N ASP A 161 14.08 -18.22 -6.30
CA ASP A 161 15.21 -18.88 -5.66
C ASP A 161 15.70 -20.15 -6.39
N ASN A 162 14.91 -20.68 -7.32
CA ASN A 162 15.25 -21.86 -8.12
C ASN A 162 15.81 -21.52 -9.51
N LEU A 163 16.05 -20.25 -9.82
CA LEU A 163 16.64 -19.81 -11.07
C LEU A 163 18.13 -19.55 -10.92
N PHE A 164 18.91 -19.84 -11.97
CA PHE A 164 20.35 -19.63 -11.93
C PHE A 164 20.94 -19.16 -13.27
N GLY A 165 22.19 -18.71 -13.19
CA GLY A 165 22.98 -18.20 -14.30
C GLY A 165 22.80 -16.71 -14.55
N PRO A 166 23.64 -16.12 -15.43
CA PRO A 166 23.76 -14.67 -15.56
C PRO A 166 22.49 -13.98 -16.09
N ASN A 167 21.55 -14.76 -16.64
CA ASN A 167 20.26 -14.29 -17.14
C ASN A 167 19.06 -14.85 -16.36
N CYS A 168 19.28 -15.57 -15.25
CA CYS A 168 18.23 -16.21 -14.46
C CYS A 168 17.24 -17.05 -15.29
N SER A 169 17.73 -17.68 -16.37
CA SER A 169 16.91 -18.41 -17.33
C SER A 169 16.93 -19.92 -17.11
N ALA A 170 17.94 -20.44 -16.43
CA ALA A 170 18.06 -21.86 -16.14
C ALA A 170 17.35 -22.18 -14.82
N VAL A 171 16.68 -23.32 -14.77
CA VAL A 171 15.89 -23.77 -13.61
C VAL A 171 16.61 -24.92 -12.92
N CYS A 172 16.78 -24.81 -11.60
CA CYS A 172 17.32 -25.87 -10.76
C CYS A 172 16.43 -27.12 -10.82
N SER A 173 17.06 -28.29 -10.85
CA SER A 173 16.41 -29.59 -10.97
C SER A 173 16.71 -30.54 -9.80
N CYS A 174 17.28 -30.01 -8.70
CA CYS A 174 17.56 -30.79 -7.50
C CYS A 174 16.27 -31.31 -6.87
N VAL A 175 16.12 -32.63 -6.74
CA VAL A 175 14.94 -33.25 -6.12
C VAL A 175 15.06 -33.26 -4.60
N HIS A 176 16.19 -33.75 -4.08
CA HIS A 176 16.47 -33.81 -2.64
C HIS A 176 17.80 -33.14 -2.30
N GLY A 177 17.91 -31.84 -2.59
CA GLY A 177 19.10 -31.07 -2.26
C GLY A 177 18.88 -29.57 -2.33
N VAL A 178 19.94 -28.83 -2.03
CA VAL A 178 20.01 -27.37 -2.17
C VAL A 178 20.73 -27.05 -3.48
N CYS A 179 20.15 -26.13 -4.26
CA CYS A 179 20.74 -25.71 -5.52
C CYS A 179 21.68 -24.52 -5.34
N ASN A 180 22.80 -24.51 -6.05
CA ASN A 180 23.60 -23.31 -6.27
C ASN A 180 22.90 -22.38 -7.28
N SER A 181 21.94 -21.61 -6.77
CA SER A 181 21.09 -20.72 -7.55
C SER A 181 21.57 -19.25 -7.54
N GLY A 182 20.86 -18.39 -8.27
CA GLY A 182 21.20 -16.97 -8.40
C GLY A 182 22.03 -16.65 -9.64
N ILE A 183 22.39 -15.36 -9.78
CA ILE A 183 23.03 -14.83 -11.00
C ILE A 183 24.40 -15.47 -11.27
N ASP A 184 25.16 -15.74 -10.21
CA ASP A 184 26.47 -16.41 -10.27
C ASP A 184 26.37 -17.93 -10.06
N GLY A 185 25.16 -18.44 -9.84
CA GLY A 185 24.90 -19.86 -9.62
C GLY A 185 25.10 -20.68 -10.90
N ASP A 186 25.63 -21.90 -10.73
CA ASP A 186 25.87 -22.86 -11.81
C ASP A 186 24.84 -24.00 -11.85
N GLY A 187 23.89 -24.01 -10.91
CA GLY A 187 22.84 -25.01 -10.82
C GLY A 187 23.28 -26.34 -10.22
N SER A 188 24.50 -26.44 -9.69
CA SER A 188 24.97 -27.64 -8.98
C SER A 188 24.12 -27.91 -7.72
N CYS A 189 23.92 -29.19 -7.40
CA CYS A 189 23.09 -29.62 -6.28
C CYS A 189 23.95 -30.17 -5.14
N GLU A 190 23.75 -29.65 -3.94
CA GLU A 190 24.23 -30.25 -2.70
C GLU A 190 23.13 -31.15 -2.12
N CYS A 191 23.33 -32.47 -2.18
CA CYS A 191 22.29 -33.43 -1.80
C CYS A 191 22.11 -33.53 -0.28
N TYR A 192 20.85 -33.65 0.15
CA TYR A 192 20.53 -33.99 1.53
C TYR A 192 21.02 -35.39 1.87
N SER A 193 21.28 -35.63 3.16
CA SER A 193 21.66 -36.95 3.68
C SER A 193 20.71 -38.03 3.15
N ALA A 194 21.26 -39.13 2.63
CA ALA A 194 20.59 -40.25 1.97
C ALA A 194 20.40 -40.16 0.45
N TYR A 195 20.80 -39.07 -0.22
CA TYR A 195 20.68 -38.93 -1.67
C TYR A 195 22.01 -38.61 -2.35
N THR A 196 22.12 -38.97 -3.62
CA THR A 196 23.29 -38.79 -4.49
C THR A 196 22.84 -38.55 -5.94
N GLY A 197 23.82 -38.36 -6.84
CA GLY A 197 23.60 -38.01 -8.23
C GLY A 197 23.59 -36.50 -8.45
N SER A 198 23.71 -36.07 -9.72
CA SER A 198 23.77 -34.64 -10.07
C SER A 198 22.48 -33.89 -9.78
N HIS A 199 21.34 -34.59 -9.66
CA HIS A 199 20.03 -34.02 -9.35
C HIS A 199 19.50 -34.46 -7.98
N CYS A 200 20.29 -35.18 -7.17
CA CYS A 200 19.87 -35.71 -5.88
C CYS A 200 18.58 -36.54 -5.94
N ASP A 201 18.40 -37.26 -7.04
CA ASP A 201 17.24 -38.11 -7.34
C ASP A 201 17.49 -39.57 -6.97
N GLN A 202 18.75 -39.95 -6.72
CA GLN A 202 19.13 -41.33 -6.40
C GLN A 202 19.35 -41.47 -4.89
N PRO A 203 18.75 -42.47 -4.22
CA PRO A 203 19.15 -42.80 -2.86
C PRO A 203 20.58 -43.34 -2.84
N ILE A 204 21.34 -43.07 -1.77
CA ILE A 204 22.64 -43.73 -1.57
C ILE A 204 22.45 -45.25 -1.46
N PRO A 205 23.43 -46.09 -1.87
CA PRO A 205 23.28 -47.54 -1.92
C PRO A 205 22.78 -48.14 -0.61
N GLU A 206 23.27 -47.66 0.53
CA GLU A 206 22.90 -48.13 1.86
C GLU A 206 21.42 -47.87 2.20
N CYS A 207 20.85 -46.80 1.66
CA CYS A 207 19.43 -46.47 1.80
C CYS A 207 18.55 -47.21 0.78
N ALA A 208 19.08 -47.50 -0.41
CA ALA A 208 18.36 -48.29 -1.41
C ALA A 208 18.09 -49.71 -0.90
N ASP A 209 19.06 -50.31 -0.20
CA ASP A 209 18.94 -51.64 0.41
C ASP A 209 17.93 -51.68 1.57
N LEU A 210 17.68 -50.55 2.23
CA LEU A 210 16.76 -50.46 3.36
C LEU A 210 15.28 -50.53 2.94
N LEU A 211 14.97 -50.28 1.66
CA LEU A 211 13.62 -50.39 1.08
C LEU A 211 12.55 -49.67 1.92
N CYS A 212 12.81 -48.39 2.23
CA CYS A 212 11.88 -47.61 3.05
C CYS A 212 10.49 -47.51 2.40
N PRO A 213 9.41 -47.81 3.14
CA PRO A 213 8.05 -47.82 2.62
C PRO A 213 7.51 -46.41 2.34
N GLU A 214 6.34 -46.32 1.71
CA GLU A 214 5.71 -45.04 1.35
C GLU A 214 5.57 -44.11 2.57
N ASN A 215 5.76 -42.81 2.35
CA ASN A 215 5.71 -41.76 3.38
C ASN A 215 6.80 -41.88 4.47
N SER A 216 7.89 -42.60 4.17
CA SER A 216 9.11 -42.64 4.98
C SER A 216 10.34 -42.24 4.15
N ARG A 217 11.43 -41.87 4.82
CA ARG A 217 12.72 -41.53 4.26
C ARG A 217 13.83 -42.21 5.03
N CYS A 218 14.92 -42.53 4.34
CA CYS A 218 16.14 -42.98 5.00
C CYS A 218 16.82 -41.80 5.71
N SER A 219 17.30 -42.01 6.94
CA SER A 219 18.06 -41.02 7.68
C SER A 219 18.93 -41.68 8.77
N PRO A 220 19.96 -41.01 9.28
CA PRO A 220 20.72 -41.50 10.42
C PRO A 220 19.81 -41.77 11.63
N SER A 221 20.11 -42.86 12.35
CA SER A 221 19.39 -43.25 13.54
C SER A 221 19.60 -42.23 14.64
N SER A 222 18.57 -42.00 15.47
CA SER A 222 18.72 -41.09 16.61
C SER A 222 19.64 -41.62 17.71
N GLN A 223 19.93 -42.93 17.71
CA GLN A 223 20.82 -43.56 18.69
C GLN A 223 22.27 -43.67 18.19
N ASP A 224 22.46 -43.76 16.87
CA ASP A 224 23.76 -43.94 16.24
C ASP A 224 23.75 -43.30 14.84
N GLU A 225 24.50 -42.22 14.67
CA GLU A 225 24.57 -41.49 13.40
C GLU A 225 25.23 -42.29 12.26
N THR A 226 25.92 -43.39 12.58
CA THR A 226 26.52 -44.28 11.57
C THR A 226 25.53 -45.32 11.04
N LYS A 227 24.40 -45.52 11.72
CA LYS A 227 23.35 -46.46 11.33
C LYS A 227 22.23 -45.73 10.62
N LEU A 228 21.82 -46.23 9.45
CA LEU A 228 20.69 -45.69 8.70
C LEU A 228 19.39 -46.44 9.07
N GLU A 229 18.31 -45.69 9.24
CA GLU A 229 16.97 -46.23 9.50
C GLU A 229 15.90 -45.46 8.70
N CYS A 230 14.77 -46.10 8.43
CA CYS A 230 13.62 -45.43 7.85
C CYS A 230 12.94 -44.61 8.95
N LYS A 231 12.69 -43.33 8.66
CA LYS A 231 11.90 -42.43 9.49
C LYS A 231 10.74 -41.89 8.68
N CYS A 232 9.61 -41.66 9.31
CA CYS A 232 8.48 -41.04 8.62
C CYS A 232 8.88 -39.66 8.05
N LEU A 233 8.30 -39.32 6.90
CA LEU A 233 8.42 -37.98 6.34
C LEU A 233 7.88 -36.95 7.33
N PRO A 234 8.33 -35.67 7.24
CA PRO A 234 7.70 -34.60 8.00
C PRO A 234 6.19 -34.63 7.81
N ASN A 235 5.44 -34.39 8.90
CA ASN A 235 3.96 -34.43 8.94
C ASN A 235 3.31 -35.83 8.96
N TYR A 236 4.11 -36.90 9.02
CA TYR A 236 3.66 -38.28 9.23
C TYR A 236 4.17 -38.79 10.58
N GLN A 237 3.45 -39.75 11.17
CA GLN A 237 3.81 -40.40 12.44
C GLN A 237 3.79 -41.92 12.32
N GLY A 238 4.64 -42.59 13.10
CA GLY A 238 4.79 -44.04 13.05
C GLY A 238 6.16 -44.49 13.56
N ASP A 239 6.51 -45.72 13.23
CA ASP A 239 7.79 -46.37 13.55
C ASP A 239 8.81 -46.29 12.39
N GLY A 240 8.50 -45.55 11.33
CA GLY A 240 9.33 -45.45 10.13
C GLY A 240 9.03 -46.52 9.06
N HIS A 241 8.42 -47.65 9.44
CA HIS A 241 7.95 -48.68 8.51
C HIS A 241 6.44 -48.58 8.23
N TYR A 242 5.68 -48.02 9.17
CA TYR A 242 4.26 -47.74 9.01
C TYR A 242 3.97 -46.28 9.35
N CYS A 243 4.01 -45.43 8.33
CA CYS A 243 3.87 -43.99 8.46
C CYS A 243 2.47 -43.52 8.05
N LYS A 244 1.67 -43.10 9.03
CA LYS A 244 0.33 -42.52 8.80
C LYS A 244 0.36 -41.00 8.86
N PRO A 245 -0.45 -40.29 8.07
CA PRO A 245 -0.57 -38.83 8.16
C PRO A 245 -0.94 -38.41 9.59
N ILE A 246 -0.28 -37.37 10.10
CA ILE A 246 -0.70 -36.76 11.36
C ILE A 246 -2.01 -36.02 11.09
N ASN A 247 -3.06 -36.31 11.86
CA ASN A 247 -4.30 -35.55 11.82
C ASN A 247 -4.34 -34.58 13.01
N PRO A 248 -4.11 -33.27 12.80
CA PRO A 248 -4.11 -32.30 13.88
C PRO A 248 -5.46 -32.21 14.59
N CYS A 249 -6.58 -32.48 13.91
CA CYS A 249 -7.92 -32.37 14.50
C CYS A 249 -8.21 -33.42 15.60
N LEU A 250 -7.38 -34.46 15.72
CA LEU A 250 -7.44 -35.41 16.83
C LEU A 250 -6.76 -34.86 18.10
N GLN A 251 -6.01 -33.78 17.95
CA GLN A 251 -5.44 -32.98 19.03
C GLN A 251 -6.31 -31.73 19.15
N ALA A 252 -6.53 -31.20 20.36
CA ALA A 252 -7.39 -30.03 20.57
C ALA A 252 -6.73 -28.73 20.06
N VAL A 253 -6.54 -28.62 18.74
CA VAL A 253 -5.79 -27.56 18.05
C VAL A 253 -6.64 -26.37 17.63
N CYS A 254 -7.97 -26.48 17.71
CA CYS A 254 -8.91 -25.39 17.42
C CYS A 254 -9.62 -24.96 18.69
N HIS A 255 -10.28 -23.79 18.63
CA HIS A 255 -11.17 -23.37 19.70
C HIS A 255 -12.27 -24.42 19.97
N PRO A 256 -12.74 -24.59 21.23
CA PRO A 256 -13.85 -25.51 21.53
C PRO A 256 -15.15 -25.24 20.75
N HIS A 257 -15.39 -23.96 20.40
CA HIS A 257 -16.51 -23.53 19.56
C HIS A 257 -16.14 -23.40 18.07
N ALA A 258 -15.09 -24.10 17.63
CA ALA A 258 -14.71 -24.20 16.23
C ALA A 258 -14.80 -25.64 15.74
N ARG A 259 -15.09 -25.80 14.45
CA ARG A 259 -15.00 -27.06 13.73
C ARG A 259 -13.64 -27.16 13.05
N CYS A 260 -12.90 -28.22 13.38
CA CYS A 260 -11.65 -28.56 12.71
C CYS A 260 -11.93 -29.36 11.44
N THR A 261 -11.32 -28.96 10.33
CA THR A 261 -11.35 -29.69 9.05
C THR A 261 -9.94 -30.13 8.69
N TYR A 262 -9.75 -31.43 8.48
CA TYR A 262 -8.47 -32.02 8.07
C TYR A 262 -8.20 -31.76 6.58
N LEU A 263 -7.05 -31.15 6.27
CA LEU A 263 -6.67 -30.73 4.91
C LEU A 263 -5.49 -31.53 4.33
N GLY A 264 -5.10 -32.60 5.00
CA GLY A 264 -3.94 -33.43 4.65
C GLY A 264 -2.89 -33.49 5.77
N PRO A 265 -1.75 -34.18 5.53
CA PRO A 265 -0.78 -34.51 6.58
C PRO A 265 -0.35 -33.27 7.39
N ASN A 266 -0.64 -33.29 8.70
CA ASN A 266 -0.40 -32.21 9.66
C ASN A 266 -0.98 -30.83 9.27
N ARG A 267 -1.93 -30.77 8.35
CA ARG A 267 -2.62 -29.54 7.93
C ARG A 267 -4.08 -29.60 8.30
N HIS A 268 -4.59 -28.48 8.81
CA HIS A 268 -5.97 -28.34 9.20
C HIS A 268 -6.44 -26.89 9.00
N SER A 269 -7.75 -26.68 9.05
CA SER A 269 -8.36 -25.37 9.17
C SER A 269 -9.38 -25.41 10.29
N CYS A 270 -9.45 -24.33 11.07
CA CYS A 270 -10.44 -24.13 12.11
C CYS A 270 -11.46 -23.12 11.61
N THR A 271 -12.74 -23.43 11.75
CA THR A 271 -13.84 -22.53 11.38
C THR A 271 -14.75 -22.38 12.58
N CYS A 272 -15.05 -21.15 13.01
CA CYS A 272 -15.98 -20.94 14.11
C CYS A 272 -17.35 -21.55 13.77
N GLN A 273 -17.98 -22.15 14.77
CA GLN A 273 -19.34 -22.68 14.62
C GLN A 273 -20.33 -21.53 14.41
N GLU A 274 -21.53 -21.86 13.95
CA GLU A 274 -22.60 -20.89 13.75
C GLU A 274 -22.89 -20.10 15.04
N GLY A 275 -23.09 -18.79 14.91
CA GLY A 275 -23.26 -17.87 16.04
C GLY A 275 -21.97 -17.39 16.70
N TYR A 276 -20.80 -17.82 16.21
CA TYR A 276 -19.50 -17.31 16.65
C TYR A 276 -18.72 -16.68 15.50
N HIS A 277 -17.85 -15.73 15.82
CA HIS A 277 -16.95 -15.07 14.86
C HIS A 277 -15.52 -15.11 15.37
N GLY A 278 -14.56 -15.04 14.43
CA GLY A 278 -13.13 -15.11 14.71
C GLY A 278 -12.38 -15.91 13.66
N ASP A 279 -11.16 -16.32 13.99
CA ASP A 279 -10.23 -17.04 13.10
C ASP A 279 -10.28 -18.57 13.28
N GLY A 280 -11.15 -19.08 14.15
CA GLY A 280 -11.26 -20.50 14.47
C GLY A 280 -10.31 -20.98 15.56
N GLN A 281 -9.26 -20.22 15.86
CA GLN A 281 -8.42 -20.42 17.05
C GLN A 281 -9.00 -19.69 18.25
N VAL A 282 -9.58 -18.52 18.00
CA VAL A 282 -10.41 -17.77 18.93
C VAL A 282 -11.78 -17.62 18.29
N CYS A 283 -12.81 -18.07 18.99
CA CYS A 283 -14.20 -17.88 18.57
C CYS A 283 -14.96 -17.16 19.66
N LEU A 284 -15.37 -15.93 19.36
CA LEU A 284 -16.17 -15.09 20.24
C LEU A 284 -17.64 -15.19 19.84
N PRO A 285 -18.56 -15.23 20.81
CA PRO A 285 -19.98 -15.24 20.51
C PRO A 285 -20.35 -13.96 19.74
N VAL A 286 -21.17 -14.10 18.71
CA VAL A 286 -21.72 -12.97 17.99
C VAL A 286 -22.89 -12.41 18.80
N ASP A 287 -22.75 -11.19 19.29
CA ASP A 287 -23.85 -10.47 19.92
C ASP A 287 -24.49 -9.52 18.90
N HIS A 288 -25.67 -9.90 18.40
CA HIS A 288 -26.42 -9.07 17.46
C HIS A 288 -26.89 -7.76 18.10
N CYS A 289 -27.07 -7.65 19.42
CA CYS A 289 -27.44 -6.38 20.05
C CYS A 289 -26.32 -5.32 19.96
N GLN A 290 -25.06 -5.77 19.82
CA GLN A 290 -23.92 -4.86 19.56
C GLN A 290 -23.82 -4.42 18.10
N THR A 291 -24.52 -5.10 17.19
CA THR A 291 -24.49 -4.81 15.75
C THR A 291 -25.87 -4.38 15.27
N ASN A 292 -26.02 -3.10 14.90
CA ASN A 292 -27.31 -2.56 14.46
C ASN A 292 -28.47 -2.79 15.47
N TYR A 293 -28.14 -2.85 16.77
CA TYR A 293 -29.10 -3.05 17.86
C TYR A 293 -30.00 -4.30 17.67
N GLY A 294 -29.48 -5.37 17.08
CA GLY A 294 -30.22 -6.61 16.81
C GLY A 294 -31.38 -6.43 15.82
N ASN A 295 -31.34 -5.38 14.98
CA ASN A 295 -32.47 -4.92 14.17
C ASN A 295 -33.73 -4.57 15.00
N CYS A 296 -33.56 -4.28 16.28
CA CYS A 296 -34.60 -3.78 17.16
C CYS A 296 -34.77 -2.26 17.00
N SER A 297 -35.98 -1.75 17.27
CA SER A 297 -36.26 -0.30 17.27
C SER A 297 -35.67 0.34 18.54
N THR A 298 -34.69 1.23 18.39
CA THR A 298 -34.07 1.93 19.52
C THR A 298 -35.06 2.80 20.29
N GLU A 299 -36.17 3.21 19.66
CA GLU A 299 -37.17 4.08 20.27
C GLU A 299 -38.09 3.31 21.22
N SER A 300 -38.59 2.15 20.80
CA SER A 300 -39.71 1.44 21.45
C SER A 300 -39.36 0.06 22.00
N THR A 301 -38.15 -0.45 21.76
CA THR A 301 -37.73 -1.80 22.17
C THR A 301 -36.38 -1.82 22.88
N VAL A 302 -36.12 -2.90 23.62
CA VAL A 302 -34.83 -3.28 24.17
C VAL A 302 -34.39 -4.56 23.46
N CYS A 303 -33.15 -4.58 22.97
CA CYS A 303 -32.55 -5.81 22.44
C CYS A 303 -32.04 -6.69 23.58
N ILE A 304 -32.44 -7.97 23.61
CA ILE A 304 -32.02 -8.97 24.58
C ILE A 304 -31.14 -10.00 23.87
N TYR A 305 -29.96 -10.24 24.42
CA TYR A 305 -29.03 -11.27 23.94
C TYR A 305 -29.39 -12.62 24.56
N ASP A 306 -29.77 -13.59 23.73
CA ASP A 306 -30.21 -14.93 24.17
C ASP A 306 -29.07 -15.97 24.10
N GLY A 307 -28.04 -15.68 23.32
CA GLY A 307 -26.92 -16.58 23.10
C GLY A 307 -26.16 -16.26 21.82
N PRO A 308 -25.09 -17.01 21.52
CA PRO A 308 -24.24 -16.75 20.36
C PRO A 308 -25.05 -16.71 19.06
N GLY A 309 -25.07 -15.56 18.39
CA GLY A 309 -25.85 -15.32 17.16
C GLY A 309 -27.35 -15.23 17.34
N GLN A 310 -27.86 -15.19 18.58
CA GLN A 310 -29.29 -15.17 18.90
C GLN A 310 -29.63 -13.96 19.79
N SER A 311 -30.66 -13.24 19.38
CA SER A 311 -31.20 -12.10 20.12
C SER A 311 -32.67 -11.89 19.76
N HIS A 312 -33.44 -11.31 20.66
CA HIS A 312 -34.80 -10.87 20.39
C HIS A 312 -35.05 -9.45 20.90
N CYS A 313 -36.16 -8.85 20.45
CA CYS A 313 -36.57 -7.51 20.88
C CYS A 313 -37.73 -7.62 21.86
N GLU A 314 -37.59 -6.99 23.03
CA GLU A 314 -38.68 -6.82 23.99
C GLU A 314 -39.18 -5.37 23.95
N CYS A 315 -40.49 -5.15 24.12
CA CYS A 315 -41.02 -3.80 24.20
C CYS A 315 -40.54 -3.09 25.47
N LYS A 316 -40.16 -1.81 25.34
CA LYS A 316 -39.92 -0.96 26.51
C LYS A 316 -41.21 -0.80 27.32
N GLU A 317 -41.07 -0.36 28.56
CA GLU A 317 -42.23 -0.04 29.41
C GLU A 317 -43.15 0.98 28.72
N HIS A 318 -44.47 0.78 28.85
CA HIS A 318 -45.51 1.56 28.15
C HIS A 318 -45.52 1.42 26.63
N TYR A 319 -44.88 0.39 26.07
CA TYR A 319 -45.05 -0.04 24.69
C TYR A 319 -45.57 -1.49 24.63
N HIS A 320 -46.28 -1.84 23.56
CA HIS A 320 -46.86 -3.17 23.35
C HIS A 320 -46.97 -3.48 21.85
N ASN A 321 -47.38 -4.70 21.50
CA ASN A 321 -47.57 -5.15 20.11
C ASN A 321 -46.31 -4.96 19.23
N TYR A 322 -45.27 -5.75 19.50
CA TYR A 322 -44.05 -5.76 18.69
C TYR A 322 -44.34 -6.18 17.25
N MET A 323 -43.85 -5.37 16.28
CA MET A 323 -43.83 -5.70 14.86
C MET A 323 -42.38 -5.71 14.34
N PRO A 324 -41.92 -6.81 13.70
CA PRO A 324 -40.58 -6.89 13.13
C PRO A 324 -40.27 -5.73 12.18
N GLY A 325 -39.12 -5.07 12.36
CA GLY A 325 -38.67 -3.94 11.54
C GLY A 325 -39.34 -2.58 11.82
N VAL A 326 -40.43 -2.56 12.61
CA VAL A 326 -41.13 -1.32 13.00
C VAL A 326 -40.91 -1.00 14.48
N GLY A 327 -40.91 -2.01 15.35
CA GLY A 327 -40.84 -1.85 16.80
C GLY A 327 -42.21 -2.02 17.47
N CYS A 328 -42.37 -1.47 18.66
CA CYS A 328 -43.61 -1.57 19.43
C CYS A 328 -44.44 -0.28 19.34
N SER A 329 -45.75 -0.43 19.53
CA SER A 329 -46.70 0.68 19.58
C SER A 329 -46.85 1.20 21.00
N MET A 330 -46.97 2.51 21.17
CA MET A 330 -47.21 3.13 22.47
C MET A 330 -48.51 2.57 23.09
N ALA A 331 -48.43 2.13 24.34
CA ALA A 331 -49.58 1.67 25.10
C ALA A 331 -50.43 2.87 25.56
N ASP A 332 -51.75 2.75 25.39
CA ASP A 332 -52.65 3.76 25.92
C ASP A 332 -52.88 3.55 27.42
N VAL A 333 -52.33 4.46 28.22
CA VAL A 333 -52.48 4.46 29.68
C VAL A 333 -53.93 4.72 30.07
N CYS A 334 -54.68 5.48 29.27
CA CYS A 334 -56.09 5.79 29.49
C CYS A 334 -56.99 4.56 29.28
N GLU A 335 -56.62 3.65 28.38
CA GLU A 335 -57.38 2.40 28.14
C GLU A 335 -57.00 1.29 29.12
N SER A 336 -55.70 1.14 29.41
CA SER A 336 -55.20 0.07 30.28
C SER A 336 -55.48 0.33 31.76
N LYS A 337 -55.24 1.56 32.25
CA LYS A 337 -55.47 1.95 33.65
C LYS A 337 -55.57 3.47 33.78
N ASN A 338 -56.74 4.02 33.41
CA ASN A 338 -56.98 5.46 33.45
C ASN A 338 -56.66 6.08 34.82
N PRO A 339 -55.58 6.88 34.94
CA PRO A 339 -55.16 7.48 36.19
C PRO A 339 -55.86 8.83 36.46
N CYS A 340 -56.60 9.36 35.49
CA CYS A 340 -57.25 10.65 35.57
C CYS A 340 -58.57 10.55 36.34
N HIS A 341 -58.99 11.68 36.91
CA HIS A 341 -60.27 11.73 37.60
C HIS A 341 -61.43 11.35 36.64
N ARG A 342 -62.48 10.72 37.17
CA ARG A 342 -63.62 10.19 36.38
C ARG A 342 -64.28 11.21 35.45
N ASN A 343 -64.16 12.50 35.76
CA ASN A 343 -64.77 13.60 35.00
C ASN A 343 -63.79 14.31 34.05
N ALA A 344 -62.55 13.85 33.94
CA ALA A 344 -61.55 14.38 33.03
C ALA A 344 -61.49 13.53 31.74
N ASN A 345 -61.35 14.18 30.59
CA ASN A 345 -61.08 13.45 29.34
C ASN A 345 -59.59 13.10 29.26
N CYS A 346 -59.28 11.81 29.28
CA CYS A 346 -57.90 11.30 29.28
C CYS A 346 -57.41 11.07 27.84
N SER A 347 -56.24 11.59 27.51
CA SER A 347 -55.53 11.32 26.26
C SER A 347 -54.06 11.05 26.55
N THR A 348 -53.49 9.96 26.03
CA THR A 348 -52.06 9.66 26.18
C THR A 348 -51.26 10.50 25.17
N ILE A 349 -50.34 11.35 25.66
CA ILE A 349 -49.56 12.28 24.82
C ILE A 349 -48.10 11.84 24.61
N ALA A 350 -47.59 10.98 25.49
CA ALA A 350 -46.28 10.35 25.40
C ALA A 350 -46.30 9.02 26.17
N PRO A 351 -45.28 8.14 26.02
CA PRO A 351 -45.24 6.87 26.74
C PRO A 351 -45.35 7.07 28.25
N GLY A 352 -46.36 6.46 28.88
CA GLY A 352 -46.63 6.62 30.32
C GLY A 352 -47.24 7.97 30.74
N GLN A 353 -47.47 8.93 29.81
CA GLN A 353 -47.94 10.28 30.12
C GLN A 353 -49.40 10.52 29.68
N PRO A 354 -50.35 10.50 30.62
CA PRO A 354 -51.74 10.91 30.39
C PRO A 354 -51.87 12.43 30.46
N ASN A 355 -52.72 12.99 29.62
CA ASN A 355 -53.13 14.40 29.64
C ASN A 355 -54.64 14.49 29.83
N SER A 356 -55.09 15.48 30.62
CA SER A 356 -56.50 15.80 30.82
C SER A 356 -56.90 17.03 30.03
N GLN A 357 -57.87 16.92 29.13
CA GLN A 357 -58.49 18.09 28.51
C GLN A 357 -59.69 18.55 29.34
N THR A 358 -59.59 19.73 29.96
CA THR A 358 -60.67 20.33 30.77
C THR A 358 -61.63 21.10 29.87
N PHE A 359 -62.87 20.64 29.73
CA PHE A 359 -63.91 21.45 29.08
C PHE A 359 -64.46 22.48 30.07
N TYR A 360 -64.33 23.77 29.73
CA TYR A 360 -64.97 24.86 30.45
C TYR A 360 -66.48 24.84 30.18
N HIS A 361 -67.27 24.23 31.05
CA HIS A 361 -68.70 24.54 31.12
C HIS A 361 -68.88 25.92 31.80
N PRO A 362 -69.65 26.87 31.21
CA PRO A 362 -69.63 28.27 31.63
C PRO A 362 -70.35 28.58 32.96
N LEU A 363 -70.56 27.63 33.86
CA LEU A 363 -71.31 27.85 35.10
C LEU A 363 -70.57 27.27 36.33
N ARG A 364 -69.85 28.17 37.03
CA ARG A 364 -69.19 28.10 38.36
C ARG A 364 -67.66 28.03 38.33
N LYS A 365 -67.01 29.18 38.56
CA LYS A 365 -65.55 29.41 38.50
C LYS A 365 -64.76 29.07 39.78
N SER A 366 -65.38 28.63 40.87
CA SER A 366 -64.72 28.66 42.20
C SER A 366 -64.23 27.32 42.79
N GLU A 367 -64.36 26.18 42.11
CA GLU A 367 -63.90 24.86 42.63
C GLU A 367 -63.13 24.00 41.60
N TYR A 368 -62.68 24.59 40.49
CA TYR A 368 -62.38 23.81 39.28
C TYR A 368 -60.95 23.28 39.11
N SER A 369 -60.02 23.59 40.01
CA SER A 369 -58.58 23.40 39.69
C SER A 369 -57.94 22.09 40.17
N ALA A 370 -58.62 21.29 41.00
CA ALA A 370 -58.04 20.05 41.56
C ALA A 370 -58.81 18.76 41.25
N LEU A 371 -60.07 18.85 40.79
CA LEU A 371 -60.96 17.69 40.59
C LEU A 371 -61.03 17.19 39.13
N ASN A 372 -60.38 17.86 38.18
CA ASN A 372 -60.48 17.53 36.75
C ASN A 372 -59.11 17.32 36.08
N THR A 373 -58.07 17.04 36.87
CA THR A 373 -56.70 16.90 36.39
C THR A 373 -56.23 15.45 36.48
N CYS A 374 -55.37 15.03 35.55
CA CYS A 374 -54.58 13.81 35.74
C CYS A 374 -53.50 14.11 36.79
N PRO A 375 -53.30 13.25 37.81
CA PRO A 375 -52.15 13.41 38.70
C PRO A 375 -50.86 13.32 37.87
N PRO A 376 -49.86 14.18 38.12
CA PRO A 376 -48.57 14.03 37.48
C PRO A 376 -48.01 12.65 37.89
N LEU A 377 -47.87 11.75 36.92
CA LEU A 377 -47.09 10.53 37.11
C LEU A 377 -45.64 10.98 37.24
N TYR A 378 -45.22 11.23 38.49
CA TYR A 378 -43.81 11.29 38.81
C TYR A 378 -43.21 9.95 38.39
N LEU A 379 -42.37 9.98 37.35
CA LEU A 379 -41.44 8.91 37.03
C LEU A 379 -40.70 8.55 38.32
N LYS A 380 -41.09 7.45 38.95
CA LYS A 380 -40.31 6.83 40.03
C LYS A 380 -39.40 5.81 39.38
N GLY A 381 -38.10 6.07 39.45
CA GLY A 381 -37.03 5.12 39.16
C GLY A 381 -36.51 5.23 37.76
#